data_AF-A0A9Q1CN68-F1
#
_entry.id   AF-A0A9Q1CN68-F1
#
_cell.length_a   1.000
_cell.length_b   1.000
_cell.length_c   1.000
_cell.angle_alpha   90.00
_cell.angle_beta   90.00
_cell.angle_gamma   90.00
#
_symmetry.space_group_name_H-M   'P 1'
#
loop_
_entity.id
_entity.type
_entity.pdbx_description
1 polymer ?
#
loop_
_entity_poly.entity_id
_entity_poly.type
_entity_poly.pdbx_seq_one_letter_code
_entity_poly.pdbx_strand_id
1 'polypeptide(L)'
;MSVSGSRSGKHLLFVADSRAYSFDRYTQPHVPGEGSVQVRVHYVIKRGARVADLLEPTLSKLRQWREDDFIVTRVAAGINDLTELFSLPTHTKRVLRRSAVTSSDLVREFSQFKSACLRLRPKCIVIFTTIPPASFSKFQLSKCLPQPILTAEQLQRNQADLDSTLDSVNSSIKDLNQEAQHGIVFQTLSWHTTVRKPTKRKSRSGNYTRTIRNDFSPLYDGLHAKSTTKNRWFTLLHKLFAKDLQQLTSFRPTS
;
A
#
# COMPACT_ATOMS: atom_id res chain seq x y z
N MET A 1 3.38 4.20 48.22
CA MET A 1 2.59 3.45 47.21
C MET A 1 3.06 3.87 45.84
N SER A 2 3.95 3.10 45.21
CA SER A 2 4.39 3.34 43.84
C SER A 2 3.26 2.91 42.90
N VAL A 3 2.59 3.88 42.29
CA VAL A 3 1.73 3.61 41.14
C VAL A 3 2.66 3.00 40.09
N SER A 4 2.51 1.71 39.83
CA SER A 4 3.21 1.04 38.73
C SER A 4 2.81 1.75 37.45
N GLY A 5 3.63 2.70 37.00
CA GLY A 5 3.42 3.44 35.77
C GLY A 5 3.26 2.44 34.65
N SER A 6 2.02 2.26 34.20
CA SER A 6 1.68 1.33 33.16
C SER A 6 2.40 1.78 31.89
N ARG A 7 3.48 1.08 31.53
CA ARG A 7 4.32 1.41 30.37
C ARG A 7 3.44 1.59 29.12
N SER A 8 3.63 2.68 28.40
CA SER A 8 3.01 2.92 27.10
C SER A 8 3.37 1.80 26.13
N GLY A 9 2.38 1.32 25.39
CA GLY A 9 2.54 0.30 24.36
C GLY A 9 3.12 0.89 23.08
N LYS A 10 3.82 0.05 22.30
CA LYS A 10 4.23 0.38 20.93
C LYS A 10 3.51 -0.53 19.95
N HIS A 11 2.76 0.07 19.04
CA HIS A 11 1.84 -0.59 18.15
C HIS A 11 2.20 -0.31 16.69
N LEU A 12 2.24 -1.35 15.89
CA LEU A 12 2.31 -1.26 14.44
C LEU A 12 0.97 -1.72 13.88
N LEU A 13 0.27 -0.86 13.18
CA LEU A 13 -1.00 -1.16 12.54
C LEU A 13 -0.80 -1.22 11.02
N PHE A 14 -0.89 -2.40 10.44
CA PHE A 14 -0.87 -2.56 9.00
C PHE A 14 -2.30 -2.68 8.45
N VAL A 15 -2.66 -1.74 7.57
CA VAL A 15 -3.99 -1.62 6.97
C VAL A 15 -3.88 -1.89 5.47
N ALA A 16 -4.65 -2.83 4.91
CA ALA A 16 -4.51 -3.19 3.50
C ALA A 16 -5.74 -3.79 2.82
N ASP A 17 -5.70 -3.76 1.49
CA ASP A 17 -6.65 -4.47 0.61
C ASP A 17 -6.29 -5.97 0.44
N SER A 18 -7.00 -6.66 -0.47
CA SER A 18 -6.81 -8.10 -0.74
C SER A 18 -5.41 -8.48 -1.24
N ARG A 19 -4.59 -7.54 -1.74
CA ARG A 19 -3.22 -7.84 -2.20
C ARG A 19 -2.29 -8.22 -1.05
N ALA A 20 -2.62 -7.81 0.17
CA ALA A 20 -1.93 -8.25 1.38
C ALA A 20 -2.67 -9.37 2.14
N TYR A 21 -3.71 -9.97 1.55
CA TYR A 21 -4.43 -11.08 2.17
C TYR A 21 -3.46 -12.21 2.56
N SER A 22 -3.63 -12.73 3.78
CA SER A 22 -2.77 -13.71 4.49
C SER A 22 -1.50 -13.16 5.14
N PHE A 23 -1.28 -11.84 5.18
CA PHE A 23 -0.12 -11.27 5.88
C PHE A 23 -0.12 -11.56 7.39
N ASP A 24 -1.30 -11.68 7.98
CA ASP A 24 -1.56 -12.08 9.35
C ASP A 24 -1.09 -13.52 9.68
N ARG A 25 -0.90 -14.35 8.65
CA ARG A 25 -0.47 -15.75 8.79
C ARG A 25 1.03 -15.95 8.65
N TYR A 26 1.77 -14.94 8.21
CA TYR A 26 3.23 -15.04 8.13
C TYR A 26 3.83 -14.85 9.53
N THR A 27 4.74 -15.74 9.90
CA THR A 27 5.52 -15.61 11.13
C THR A 27 6.26 -14.28 11.09
N GLN A 28 6.15 -13.49 12.16
CA GLN A 28 6.89 -12.24 12.27
C GLN A 28 8.39 -12.56 12.12
N PRO A 29 9.10 -11.91 11.18
CA PRO A 29 10.51 -12.17 11.01
C PRO A 29 11.23 -11.68 12.27
N HIS A 30 12.15 -12.49 12.79
CA HIS A 30 13.03 -12.07 13.88
C HIS A 30 13.82 -10.84 13.44
N VAL A 31 13.65 -9.72 14.14
CA VAL A 31 14.39 -8.48 13.89
C VAL A 31 15.59 -8.47 14.83
N PRO A 32 16.83 -8.63 14.33
CA PRO A 32 18.02 -8.65 15.18
C PRO A 32 18.22 -7.28 15.86
N GLY A 33 18.49 -7.29 17.17
CA GLY A 33 18.76 -6.07 17.97
C GLY A 33 17.69 -5.71 19.00
N GLU A 34 16.65 -6.54 19.20
CA GLU A 34 15.62 -6.34 20.22
C GLU A 34 16.12 -6.63 21.65
N GLY A 35 16.85 -5.69 22.22
CA GLY A 35 16.86 -5.50 23.66
C GLY A 35 15.55 -4.85 24.11
N SER A 36 14.61 -5.63 24.65
CA SER A 36 13.53 -5.21 25.58
C SER A 36 12.30 -4.41 25.10
N VAL A 37 12.13 -4.06 23.82
CA VAL A 37 10.92 -3.35 23.37
C VAL A 37 9.95 -4.29 22.66
N GLN A 38 8.95 -4.80 23.39
CA GLN A 38 7.89 -5.64 22.81
C GLN A 38 6.95 -4.79 21.93
N VAL A 39 7.13 -4.86 20.62
CA VAL A 39 6.26 -4.20 19.64
C VAL A 39 5.11 -5.13 19.27
N ARG A 40 3.88 -4.63 19.31
CA ARG A 40 2.70 -5.39 18.92
C ARG A 40 2.28 -5.04 17.50
N VAL A 41 2.28 -6.02 16.61
CA VAL A 41 1.84 -5.86 15.22
C VAL A 41 0.38 -6.27 15.07
N HIS A 42 -0.41 -5.42 14.43
CA HIS A 42 -1.84 -5.56 14.23
C HIS A 42 -2.17 -5.44 12.74
N TYR A 43 -3.22 -6.10 12.32
CA TYR A 43 -3.63 -6.18 10.93
C TYR A 43 -5.10 -5.79 10.76
N VAL A 44 -5.37 -4.91 9.80
CA VAL A 44 -6.72 -4.59 9.29
C VAL A 44 -6.69 -4.87 7.80
N ILE A 45 -7.18 -6.04 7.39
CA ILE A 45 -7.15 -6.48 6.00
C ILE A 45 -8.57 -6.77 5.54
N LYS A 46 -9.07 -6.01 4.57
CA LYS A 46 -10.41 -6.18 4.00
C LYS A 46 -10.30 -6.50 2.51
N ARG A 47 -10.87 -7.64 2.10
CA ARG A 47 -10.81 -8.10 0.71
C ARG A 47 -11.60 -7.16 -0.21
N GLY A 48 -11.01 -6.77 -1.33
CA GLY A 48 -11.64 -5.89 -2.31
C GLY A 48 -11.89 -4.46 -1.82
N ALA A 49 -11.33 -4.08 -0.66
CA ALA A 49 -11.57 -2.77 -0.08
C ALA A 49 -10.92 -1.65 -0.88
N ARG A 50 -11.67 -0.54 -0.97
CA ARG A 50 -11.19 0.79 -1.32
C ARG A 50 -10.53 1.49 -0.13
N VAL A 51 -9.96 2.67 -0.30
CA VAL A 51 -9.36 3.42 0.82
C VAL A 51 -10.43 3.80 1.85
N ALA A 52 -11.56 4.34 1.39
CA ALA A 52 -12.69 4.68 2.26
C ALA A 52 -13.21 3.50 3.10
N ASP A 53 -13.25 2.30 2.51
CA ASP A 53 -13.70 1.06 3.17
C ASP A 53 -12.85 0.66 4.39
N LEU A 54 -11.61 1.13 4.45
CA LEU A 54 -10.64 0.77 5.48
C LEU A 54 -10.63 1.77 6.64
N LEU A 55 -11.28 2.93 6.49
CA LEU A 55 -11.20 4.01 7.48
C LEU A 55 -11.82 3.59 8.81
N GLU A 56 -13.10 3.22 8.84
CA GLU A 56 -13.77 2.90 10.10
C GLU A 56 -13.16 1.69 10.84
N PRO A 57 -12.80 0.58 10.17
CA PRO A 57 -12.05 -0.50 10.82
C PRO A 57 -10.72 -0.04 11.43
N THR A 58 -10.03 0.90 10.78
CA THR A 58 -8.79 1.49 11.29
C THR A 58 -9.06 2.35 12.53
N LEU A 59 -10.03 3.25 12.47
CA LEU A 59 -10.42 4.09 13.60
C LEU A 59 -10.87 3.24 14.80
N SER A 60 -11.66 2.20 14.55
CA SER A 60 -12.07 1.24 15.58
C SER A 60 -10.87 0.59 16.29
N LYS A 61 -9.83 0.22 15.54
CA LYS A 61 -8.57 -0.28 16.15
C LYS A 61 -7.82 0.79 16.94
N LEU A 62 -7.72 2.01 16.41
CA LEU A 62 -7.08 3.13 17.12
C LEU A 62 -7.79 3.49 18.43
N ARG A 63 -9.11 3.31 18.54
CA ARG A 63 -9.88 3.54 19.77
C ARG A 63 -9.58 2.52 20.88
N GLN A 64 -9.08 1.32 20.54
CA GLN A 64 -8.83 0.25 21.52
C GLN A 64 -7.55 0.46 22.33
N TRP A 65 -6.64 1.31 21.86
CA TRP A 65 -5.34 1.56 22.51
C TRP A 65 -5.41 2.76 23.44
N ARG A 66 -4.42 2.90 24.33
CA ARG A 66 -4.37 4.04 25.26
C ARG A 66 -3.94 5.30 24.53
N GLU A 67 -4.16 6.44 25.17
CA GLU A 67 -3.82 7.74 24.59
C GLU A 67 -2.30 8.00 24.52
N ASP A 68 -1.56 7.40 25.44
CA ASP A 68 -0.10 7.44 25.51
C ASP A 68 0.57 6.34 24.68
N ASP A 69 -0.21 5.40 24.12
CA ASP A 69 0.32 4.36 23.24
C ASP A 69 0.85 4.99 21.95
N PHE A 70 2.03 4.52 21.56
CA PHE A 70 2.68 4.96 20.35
C PHE A 70 2.26 4.06 19.17
N ILE A 71 1.77 4.65 18.09
CA ILE A 71 1.12 3.90 17.01
C ILE A 71 1.65 4.35 15.65
N VAL A 72 2.18 3.41 14.86
CA VAL A 72 2.49 3.61 13.44
C VAL A 72 1.47 2.87 12.59
N THR A 73 0.68 3.61 11.83
CA THR A 73 -0.33 3.10 10.91
C THR A 73 0.19 3.15 9.48
N ARG A 74 0.33 1.98 8.87
CA ARG A 74 0.87 1.85 7.52
C ARG A 74 -0.19 1.29 6.58
N VAL A 75 -0.58 2.08 5.58
CA VAL A 75 -1.72 1.79 4.71
C VAL A 75 -1.23 1.32 3.34
N ALA A 76 -1.77 0.21 2.83
CA ALA A 76 -1.48 -0.35 1.51
C ALA A 76 -2.79 -0.71 0.79
N ALA A 77 -3.38 0.30 0.15
CA ALA A 77 -4.67 0.22 -0.57
C ALA A 77 -4.65 1.16 -1.78
N GLY A 78 -5.75 1.23 -2.56
CA GLY A 78 -5.89 2.20 -3.65
C GLY A 78 -6.11 1.58 -5.04
N ILE A 79 -5.73 0.32 -5.28
CA ILE A 79 -5.92 -0.26 -6.62
C ILE A 79 -7.39 -0.57 -6.93
N ASN A 80 -8.19 -0.92 -5.92
CA ASN A 80 -9.62 -1.19 -6.06
C ASN A 80 -10.46 0.10 -6.20
N ASP A 81 -9.85 1.25 -5.94
CA ASP A 81 -10.40 2.57 -6.20
C ASP A 81 -10.22 2.93 -7.67
N LEU A 82 -9.03 2.62 -8.21
CA LEU A 82 -8.67 2.89 -9.61
C LEU A 82 -9.15 1.80 -10.59
N THR A 83 -9.55 0.63 -10.10
CA THR A 83 -10.02 -0.46 -10.94
C THR A 83 -11.39 -0.94 -10.49
N GLU A 84 -12.19 -1.42 -11.41
CA GLU A 84 -13.49 -1.98 -11.11
C GLU A 84 -13.75 -3.26 -11.89
N LEU A 85 -14.51 -4.15 -11.25
CA LEU A 85 -14.97 -5.38 -11.87
C LEU A 85 -16.36 -5.13 -12.48
N PHE A 86 -16.44 -5.17 -13.79
CA PHE A 86 -17.72 -5.06 -14.49
C PHE A 86 -18.20 -6.43 -14.96
N SER A 87 -19.50 -6.66 -14.82
CA SER A 87 -20.17 -7.85 -15.36
C SER A 87 -20.56 -7.56 -16.80
N LEU A 88 -20.42 -8.56 -17.67
CA LEU A 88 -21.00 -8.47 -19.00
C LEU A 88 -22.46 -8.95 -18.98
N PRO A 89 -23.36 -8.32 -19.75
CA PRO A 89 -24.76 -8.74 -19.83
C PRO A 89 -24.94 -10.22 -20.18
N THR A 90 -24.03 -10.77 -20.99
CA THR A 90 -24.11 -12.13 -21.55
C THR A 90 -23.17 -13.13 -20.89
N HIS A 91 -22.41 -12.74 -19.86
CA HIS A 91 -21.44 -13.64 -19.23
C HIS A 91 -21.48 -13.57 -17.70
N THR A 92 -21.38 -14.75 -17.07
CA THR A 92 -21.23 -14.90 -15.61
C THR A 92 -19.89 -14.42 -15.09
N LYS A 93 -18.90 -14.23 -15.97
CA LYS A 93 -17.52 -13.82 -15.61
C LYS A 93 -17.37 -12.30 -15.62
N ARG A 94 -16.68 -11.77 -14.60
CA ARG A 94 -16.36 -10.35 -14.46
C ARG A 94 -14.99 -10.02 -15.05
N VAL A 95 -14.88 -8.82 -15.59
CA VAL A 95 -13.65 -8.27 -16.18
C VAL A 95 -13.20 -7.04 -15.43
N LEU A 96 -11.88 -6.83 -15.39
CA LEU A 96 -11.28 -5.67 -14.74
C LEU A 96 -11.15 -4.53 -15.76
N ARG A 97 -11.63 -3.34 -15.41
CA ARG A 97 -11.41 -2.11 -16.18
C ARG A 97 -10.98 -0.96 -15.27
N ARG A 98 -10.62 0.15 -15.89
CA ARG A 98 -10.34 1.40 -15.19
C ARG A 98 -11.64 1.98 -14.62
N SER A 99 -11.61 2.33 -13.33
CA SER A 99 -12.68 3.08 -12.65
C SER A 99 -12.67 4.55 -13.10
N ALA A 100 -13.76 5.30 -12.88
CA ALA A 100 -13.82 6.74 -13.15
C ALA A 100 -13.03 7.61 -12.13
N VAL A 101 -12.60 7.03 -11.00
CA VAL A 101 -11.85 7.74 -9.94
C VAL A 101 -10.55 8.33 -10.50
N THR A 102 -10.34 9.63 -10.38
CA THR A 102 -9.12 10.32 -10.83
C THR A 102 -7.97 10.19 -9.83
N SER A 103 -6.76 10.63 -10.19
CA SER A 103 -5.66 10.70 -9.22
C SER A 103 -5.97 11.67 -8.08
N SER A 104 -6.56 12.83 -8.38
CA SER A 104 -6.95 13.84 -7.38
C SER A 104 -7.98 13.31 -6.40
N ASP A 105 -8.96 12.53 -6.86
CA ASP A 105 -9.96 11.92 -5.99
C ASP A 105 -9.32 10.97 -4.99
N LEU A 106 -8.45 10.08 -5.45
CA LEU A 106 -7.78 9.10 -4.58
C LEU A 106 -6.78 9.77 -3.61
N VAL A 107 -6.06 10.81 -4.06
CA VAL A 107 -5.18 11.60 -3.17
C VAL A 107 -5.99 12.31 -2.08
N ARG A 108 -7.16 12.87 -2.42
CA ARG A 108 -8.08 13.45 -1.44
C ARG A 108 -8.53 12.41 -0.40
N GLU A 109 -8.86 11.19 -0.83
CA GLU A 109 -9.21 10.11 0.09
C GLU A 109 -8.06 9.74 1.03
N PHE A 110 -6.81 9.68 0.54
CA PHE A 110 -5.64 9.46 1.41
C PHE A 110 -5.47 10.58 2.44
N SER A 111 -5.59 11.84 2.03
CA SER A 111 -5.50 12.99 2.94
C SER A 111 -6.61 12.99 3.99
N GLN A 112 -7.84 12.64 3.60
CA GLN A 112 -8.97 12.50 4.53
C GLN A 112 -8.74 11.36 5.53
N PHE A 113 -8.23 10.21 5.06
CA PHE A 113 -7.87 9.08 5.92
C PHE A 113 -6.82 9.48 6.96
N LYS A 114 -5.73 10.12 6.52
CA LYS A 114 -4.66 10.63 7.40
C LYS A 114 -5.22 11.61 8.44
N SER A 115 -6.00 12.59 7.99
CA SER A 115 -6.60 13.61 8.86
C SER A 115 -7.54 13.02 9.91
N ALA A 116 -8.34 12.01 9.55
CA ALA A 116 -9.24 11.34 10.48
C ALA A 116 -8.48 10.56 11.57
N CYS A 117 -7.42 9.82 11.19
CA CYS A 117 -6.57 9.11 12.12
C CYS A 117 -5.85 10.07 13.08
N LEU A 118 -5.27 11.16 12.57
CA LEU A 118 -4.55 12.15 13.37
C LEU A 118 -5.49 12.93 14.31
N ARG A 119 -6.71 13.24 13.87
CA ARG A 119 -7.73 13.87 14.75
C ARG A 119 -8.14 12.96 15.90
N LEU A 120 -8.24 11.65 15.67
CA LEU A 120 -8.56 10.67 16.72
C LEU A 120 -7.35 10.40 17.63
N ARG A 121 -6.15 10.30 17.05
CA ARG A 121 -4.89 10.02 17.73
C ARG A 121 -3.80 10.99 17.22
N PRO A 122 -3.63 12.16 17.84
CA PRO A 122 -2.67 13.17 17.38
C PRO A 122 -1.21 12.72 17.38
N LYS A 123 -0.88 11.70 18.19
CA LYS A 123 0.46 11.10 18.28
C LYS A 123 0.64 9.87 17.38
N CYS A 124 -0.39 9.46 16.62
CA CYS A 124 -0.23 8.36 15.69
C CYS A 124 0.50 8.86 14.43
N ILE A 125 1.26 7.97 13.82
CA ILE A 125 1.89 8.23 12.52
C ILE A 125 1.12 7.49 11.45
N VAL A 126 0.85 8.17 10.34
CA VAL A 126 0.19 7.56 9.18
C VAL A 126 1.11 7.63 7.97
N ILE A 127 1.38 6.48 7.37
CA ILE A 127 2.28 6.34 6.23
C ILE A 127 1.60 5.49 5.15
N PHE A 128 1.66 5.93 3.90
CA PHE A 128 1.10 5.21 2.76
C PHE A 128 2.17 4.37 2.04
N THR A 129 1.75 3.23 1.51
CA THR A 129 2.55 2.36 0.66
C THR A 129 2.19 2.63 -0.78
N THR A 130 3.18 2.78 -1.66
CA THR A 130 2.90 2.98 -3.08
C THR A 130 2.13 1.79 -3.67
N ILE A 131 1.26 2.06 -4.62
CA ILE A 131 0.35 1.11 -5.24
C ILE A 131 1.03 0.45 -6.43
N PRO A 132 1.25 -0.88 -6.43
CA PRO A 132 1.67 -1.60 -7.63
C PRO A 132 0.54 -1.63 -8.67
N PRO A 133 0.86 -1.45 -9.98
CA PRO A 133 -0.13 -1.45 -11.04
C PRO A 133 -0.75 -2.83 -11.24
N ALA A 134 -2.01 -2.83 -11.66
CA ALA A 134 -2.71 -4.00 -12.17
C ALA A 134 -2.48 -4.15 -13.69
N SER A 135 -2.76 -5.35 -14.22
CA SER A 135 -2.72 -5.66 -15.65
C SER A 135 -4.08 -6.12 -16.13
N PHE A 136 -4.73 -5.30 -16.96
CA PHE A 136 -6.03 -5.65 -17.53
C PHE A 136 -5.94 -6.83 -18.47
N SER A 137 -4.91 -6.87 -19.34
CA SER A 137 -4.70 -7.97 -20.29
C SER A 137 -4.46 -9.30 -19.57
N LYS A 138 -3.58 -9.32 -18.56
CA LYS A 138 -3.32 -10.54 -17.79
C LYS A 138 -4.54 -10.99 -16.99
N PHE A 139 -5.32 -10.06 -16.44
CA PHE A 139 -6.56 -10.38 -15.76
C PHE A 139 -7.56 -11.03 -16.72
N GLN A 140 -7.76 -10.47 -17.91
CA GLN A 140 -8.63 -11.05 -18.94
C GLN A 140 -8.20 -12.46 -19.33
N LEU A 141 -6.90 -12.69 -19.54
CA LEU A 141 -6.35 -14.03 -19.84
C LEU A 141 -6.60 -15.01 -18.69
N SER A 142 -6.40 -14.59 -17.44
CA SER A 142 -6.57 -15.46 -16.26
C SER A 142 -8.00 -15.95 -16.04
N LYS A 143 -9.00 -15.27 -16.62
CA LYS A 143 -10.41 -15.66 -16.51
C LYS A 143 -10.86 -16.64 -17.60
N CYS A 144 -9.98 -17.02 -18.53
CA CYS A 144 -10.27 -17.93 -19.64
C CYS A 144 -11.57 -17.54 -20.34
N LEU A 145 -11.62 -16.30 -20.82
CA LEU A 145 -12.79 -15.75 -21.50
C LEU A 145 -12.77 -16.22 -22.96
N PRO A 146 -13.90 -16.71 -23.51
CA PRO A 146 -13.96 -17.33 -24.83
C PRO A 146 -13.62 -16.36 -25.97
N GLN A 147 -13.77 -15.06 -25.76
CA GLN A 147 -13.29 -14.01 -26.66
C GLN A 147 -12.76 -12.81 -25.86
N PRO A 148 -11.81 -12.04 -26.42
CA PRO A 148 -11.36 -10.81 -25.78
C PRO A 148 -12.51 -9.81 -25.68
N ILE A 149 -12.95 -9.53 -24.45
CA ILE A 149 -14.06 -8.62 -24.16
C ILE A 149 -13.69 -7.19 -24.52
N LEU A 150 -12.49 -6.78 -24.13
CA LEU A 150 -11.89 -5.54 -24.57
C LEU A 150 -10.91 -5.85 -25.71
N THR A 151 -10.94 -5.02 -26.75
CA THR A 151 -9.97 -5.11 -27.85
C THR A 151 -8.56 -4.84 -27.35
N ALA A 152 -7.53 -5.26 -28.09
CA ALA A 152 -6.14 -5.00 -27.75
C ALA A 152 -5.87 -3.49 -27.54
N GLU A 153 -6.46 -2.64 -28.39
CA GLU A 153 -6.36 -1.18 -28.32
C GLU A 153 -7.06 -0.60 -27.09
N GLN A 154 -8.22 -1.12 -26.72
CA GLN A 154 -8.93 -0.70 -25.49
C GLN A 154 -8.13 -1.10 -24.25
N LEU A 155 -7.60 -2.31 -24.22
CA LEU A 155 -6.73 -2.77 -23.13
C LEU A 155 -5.48 -1.90 -23.01
N GLN A 156 -4.85 -1.56 -24.13
CA GLN A 156 -3.66 -0.71 -24.14
C GLN A 156 -3.97 0.71 -23.65
N ARG A 157 -5.05 1.33 -24.14
CA ARG A 157 -5.50 2.66 -23.68
C ARG A 157 -5.79 2.66 -22.18
N ASN A 158 -6.64 1.74 -21.72
CA ASN A 158 -6.96 1.62 -20.30
C ASN A 158 -5.70 1.41 -19.45
N GLN A 159 -4.76 0.58 -19.90
CA GLN A 159 -3.51 0.33 -19.19
C GLN A 159 -2.65 1.60 -19.10
N ALA A 160 -2.50 2.34 -20.20
CA ALA A 160 -1.74 3.60 -20.22
C ALA A 160 -2.35 4.64 -19.27
N ASP A 161 -3.68 4.76 -19.25
CA ASP A 161 -4.41 5.67 -18.37
C ASP A 161 -4.25 5.30 -16.89
N LEU A 162 -4.32 3.99 -16.58
CA LEU A 162 -4.06 3.49 -15.22
C LEU A 162 -2.62 3.76 -14.80
N ASP A 163 -1.64 3.49 -15.66
CA ASP A 163 -0.22 3.67 -15.36
C ASP A 163 0.12 5.14 -15.09
N SER A 164 -0.45 6.05 -15.89
CA SER A 164 -0.34 7.51 -15.72
C SER A 164 -0.98 7.98 -14.41
N THR A 165 -2.20 7.51 -14.11
CA THR A 165 -2.86 7.82 -12.84
C THR A 165 -2.01 7.35 -11.66
N LEU A 166 -1.48 6.13 -11.73
CA LEU A 166 -0.67 5.55 -10.66
C LEU A 166 0.65 6.28 -10.46
N ASP A 167 1.25 6.85 -11.51
CA ASP A 167 2.44 7.70 -11.36
C ASP A 167 2.14 8.97 -10.57
N SER A 168 1.02 9.63 -10.89
CA SER A 168 0.55 10.79 -10.14
C SER A 168 0.28 10.44 -8.68
N VAL A 169 -0.53 9.39 -8.43
CA VAL A 169 -0.88 8.96 -7.06
C VAL A 169 0.35 8.52 -6.25
N ASN A 170 1.25 7.73 -6.84
CA ASN A 170 2.45 7.27 -6.15
C ASN A 170 3.46 8.38 -5.88
N SER A 171 3.45 9.46 -6.66
CA SER A 171 4.24 10.65 -6.38
C SER A 171 3.65 11.40 -5.19
N SER A 172 2.34 11.67 -5.20
CA SER A 172 1.65 12.29 -4.05
C SER A 172 1.76 11.46 -2.77
N ILE A 173 1.75 10.13 -2.83
CA ILE A 173 2.02 9.26 -1.68
C ILE A 173 3.41 9.54 -1.08
N LYS A 174 4.43 9.73 -1.92
CA LYS A 174 5.78 10.04 -1.44
C LYS A 174 5.80 11.41 -0.77
N ASP A 175 5.15 12.40 -1.37
CA ASP A 175 5.06 13.76 -0.81
C ASP A 175 4.36 13.74 0.55
N LEU A 176 3.19 13.07 0.65
CA LEU A 176 2.43 12.91 1.90
C LEU A 176 3.22 12.19 3.02
N ASN A 177 4.14 11.31 2.64
CA ASN A 177 5.01 10.59 3.59
C ASN A 177 6.27 11.39 3.95
N GLN A 178 6.68 12.36 3.14
CA GLN A 178 7.83 13.24 3.41
C GLN A 178 7.49 14.33 4.44
N GLU A 179 6.22 14.64 4.63
CA GLU A 179 5.75 15.49 5.73
C GLU A 179 6.20 14.91 7.08
N ALA A 180 7.06 15.66 7.78
CA ALA A 180 7.58 15.25 9.08
C ALA A 180 6.44 15.10 10.08
N GLN A 181 6.33 13.93 10.69
CA GLN A 181 5.39 13.66 11.79
C GLN A 181 6.24 13.50 13.06
N HIS A 182 6.03 14.41 14.02
CA HIS A 182 6.83 14.46 15.25
C HIS A 182 8.34 14.59 15.00
N GLY A 183 8.73 15.37 13.98
CA GLY A 183 10.14 15.60 13.65
C GLY A 183 10.85 14.43 12.94
N ILE A 184 10.11 13.38 12.56
CA ILE A 184 10.65 12.21 11.86
C ILE A 184 10.06 12.12 10.46
N VAL A 185 10.94 11.89 9.47
CA VAL A 185 10.56 11.62 8.08
C VAL A 185 10.60 10.11 7.86
N PHE A 186 9.43 9.52 7.61
CA PHE A 186 9.28 8.07 7.50
C PHE A 186 9.58 7.55 6.10
N GLN A 187 10.12 6.34 6.02
CA GLN A 187 10.49 5.73 4.74
C GLN A 187 9.26 5.20 3.98
N THR A 188 9.16 5.56 2.70
CA THR A 188 8.10 5.07 1.81
C THR A 188 8.45 3.69 1.24
N LEU A 189 7.70 2.67 1.65
CA LEU A 189 7.70 1.33 1.05
C LEU A 189 7.17 1.40 -0.39
N SER A 190 8.05 1.08 -1.32
CA SER A 190 7.81 1.26 -2.75
C SER A 190 7.43 -0.05 -3.45
N TRP A 191 6.28 -0.64 -3.12
CA TRP A 191 5.82 -1.90 -3.74
C TRP A 191 5.66 -1.84 -5.25
N HIS A 192 5.34 -0.67 -5.83
CA HIS A 192 5.23 -0.48 -7.27
C HIS A 192 6.49 -0.92 -8.03
N THR A 193 7.68 -0.78 -7.43
CA THR A 193 8.97 -1.18 -8.04
C THR A 193 9.11 -2.69 -8.29
N THR A 194 8.23 -3.49 -7.69
CA THR A 194 8.16 -4.93 -7.94
C THR A 194 7.72 -5.22 -9.37
N VAL A 195 6.81 -4.38 -9.89
CA VAL A 195 6.22 -4.51 -11.22
C VAL A 195 6.82 -3.50 -12.19
N ARG A 196 7.11 -2.27 -11.73
CA ARG A 196 7.65 -1.19 -12.56
C ARG A 196 9.17 -1.14 -12.44
N LYS A 197 9.88 -1.48 -13.51
CA LYS A 197 11.35 -1.48 -13.55
C LYS A 197 11.86 -0.39 -14.50
N PRO A 198 12.85 0.41 -14.09
CA PRO A 198 13.54 1.28 -15.03
C PRO A 198 14.34 0.43 -16.01
N THR A 199 14.22 0.74 -17.30
CA THR A 199 14.98 0.13 -18.38
C THR A 199 15.68 1.22 -19.20
N LYS A 200 16.81 0.90 -19.82
CA LYS A 200 17.46 1.81 -20.78
C LYS A 200 17.20 1.29 -22.18
N ARG A 201 16.78 2.16 -23.09
CA ARG A 201 16.65 1.85 -24.52
C ARG A 201 17.58 2.76 -25.31
N LYS A 202 18.37 2.18 -26.21
CA LYS A 202 19.24 2.93 -27.11
C LYS A 202 18.39 3.47 -28.28
N SER A 203 18.48 4.77 -28.53
CA SER A 203 17.87 5.42 -29.70
C SER A 203 18.67 5.10 -30.97
N ARG A 204 18.09 5.39 -32.14
CA ARG A 204 18.81 5.30 -33.42
C ARG A 204 20.03 6.22 -33.48
N SER A 205 20.02 7.33 -32.75
CA SER A 205 21.15 8.27 -32.62
C SER A 205 22.22 7.82 -31.62
N GLY A 206 22.09 6.63 -31.01
CA GLY A 206 23.07 6.09 -30.07
C GLY A 206 22.87 6.50 -28.61
N ASN A 207 21.97 7.45 -28.33
CA ASN A 207 21.68 7.94 -26.98
C ASN A 207 20.82 6.93 -26.19
N TYR A 208 21.08 6.80 -24.90
CA TYR A 208 20.25 5.98 -24.02
C TYR A 208 19.14 6.80 -23.39
N THR A 209 17.88 6.42 -23.64
CA THR A 209 16.72 6.98 -22.95
C THR A 209 16.27 6.02 -21.86
N ARG A 210 16.06 6.54 -20.65
CA ARG A 210 15.47 5.77 -19.55
C ARG A 210 13.96 5.68 -19.78
N THR A 211 13.44 4.46 -19.86
CA THR A 211 12.01 4.17 -19.98
C THR A 211 11.57 3.33 -18.79
N ILE A 212 10.28 3.36 -18.45
CA ILE A 212 9.70 2.46 -17.46
C ILE A 212 9.06 1.29 -18.20
N ARG A 213 9.39 0.07 -17.79
CA ARG A 213 8.74 -1.15 -18.27
C ARG A 213 7.98 -1.80 -17.12
N ASN A 214 6.73 -2.18 -17.41
CA ASN A 214 5.92 -2.97 -16.49
C ASN A 214 6.13 -4.47 -16.75
N ASP A 215 6.50 -5.20 -15.71
CA ASP A 215 6.68 -6.64 -15.66
C ASP A 215 5.66 -7.22 -14.69
N PHE A 216 4.53 -7.70 -15.23
CA PHE A 216 3.44 -8.26 -14.45
C PHE A 216 3.62 -9.74 -14.08
N SER A 217 4.78 -10.34 -14.35
CA SER A 217 5.10 -11.71 -13.92
C SER A 217 4.98 -11.96 -12.40
N PRO A 218 5.18 -10.98 -11.49
CA PRO A 218 4.97 -11.13 -10.05
C PRO A 218 3.49 -11.24 -9.63
N LEU A 219 2.55 -10.88 -10.50
CA LEU A 219 1.11 -11.00 -10.26
C LEU A 219 0.61 -12.31 -10.88
N TYR A 220 -0.27 -13.07 -10.21
CA TYR A 220 -0.76 -14.34 -10.79
C TYR A 220 -1.93 -14.11 -11.75
N ASP A 221 -2.88 -13.25 -11.41
CA ASP A 221 -4.06 -12.92 -12.22
C ASP A 221 -4.02 -11.48 -12.75
N GLY A 222 -2.87 -10.80 -12.67
CA GLY A 222 -2.76 -9.39 -13.07
C GLY A 222 -3.22 -8.39 -12.01
N LEU A 223 -3.80 -8.81 -10.88
CA LEU A 223 -4.14 -7.93 -9.76
C LEU A 223 -3.43 -8.34 -8.47
N HIS A 224 -3.44 -9.64 -8.17
CA HIS A 224 -2.96 -10.20 -6.92
C HIS A 224 -1.53 -10.74 -7.07
N ALA A 225 -0.69 -10.45 -6.06
CA ALA A 225 0.68 -10.91 -6.01
C ALA A 225 0.80 -12.43 -5.78
N LYS A 226 1.78 -13.06 -6.42
CA LYS A 226 2.21 -14.44 -6.13
C LYS A 226 2.74 -14.54 -4.69
N SER A 227 2.73 -15.75 -4.12
CA SER A 227 3.18 -16.00 -2.74
C SER A 227 4.61 -15.53 -2.48
N THR A 228 5.55 -15.76 -3.42
CA THR A 228 6.94 -15.29 -3.30
C THR A 228 7.05 -13.77 -3.25
N THR A 229 6.24 -13.07 -4.05
CA THR A 229 6.15 -11.62 -4.05
C THR A 229 5.54 -11.08 -2.77
N LYS A 230 4.46 -11.71 -2.26
CA LYS A 230 3.85 -11.38 -0.97
C LYS A 230 4.84 -11.54 0.18
N ASN A 231 5.58 -12.64 0.24
CA ASN A 231 6.63 -12.85 1.24
C ASN A 231 7.66 -11.72 1.21
N ARG A 232 8.14 -11.35 0.02
CA ARG A 232 9.09 -10.23 -0.14
C ARG A 232 8.50 -8.91 0.36
N TRP A 233 7.26 -8.60 0.02
CA TRP A 233 6.55 -7.40 0.49
C TRP A 233 6.42 -7.37 2.01
N PHE A 234 6.06 -8.50 2.61
CA PHE A 234 5.97 -8.67 4.06
C PHE A 234 7.32 -8.49 4.75
N THR A 235 8.40 -9.09 4.24
CA THR A 235 9.75 -8.89 4.80
C THR A 235 10.21 -7.43 4.69
N LEU A 236 9.96 -6.76 3.57
CA LEU A 236 10.29 -5.35 3.40
C LEU A 236 9.51 -4.46 4.36
N LEU A 237 8.22 -4.75 4.58
CA LEU A 237 7.37 -4.06 5.53
C LEU A 237 7.97 -4.12 6.95
N HIS A 238 8.29 -5.31 7.44
CA HIS A 238 8.85 -5.49 8.79
C HIS A 238 10.25 -4.88 8.94
N LYS A 239 11.10 -4.95 7.91
CA LYS A 239 12.40 -4.26 7.92
C LYS A 239 12.26 -2.75 8.04
N LEU A 240 11.25 -2.15 7.40
CA LEU A 240 10.98 -0.72 7.54
C LEU A 240 10.43 -0.39 8.93
N PHE A 241 9.48 -1.19 9.42
CA PHE A 241 8.98 -1.03 10.79
C PHE A 241 10.09 -1.03 11.83
N ALA A 242 11.04 -1.95 11.73
CA ALA A 242 12.21 -1.98 12.62
C ALA A 242 13.01 -0.67 12.59
N LYS A 243 13.23 -0.09 11.41
CA LYS A 243 13.96 1.18 11.26
C LYS A 243 13.17 2.35 11.81
N ASP A 244 11.87 2.41 11.52
CA ASP A 244 10.97 3.46 12.01
C ASP A 244 11.02 3.47 13.55
N LEU A 245 10.90 2.30 14.19
CA LEU A 245 11.00 2.14 15.64
C LEU A 245 12.35 2.57 16.22
N GLN A 246 13.47 2.27 15.55
CA GLN A 246 14.79 2.71 15.99
C GLN A 246 14.89 4.24 16.02
N GLN A 247 14.45 4.90 14.95
CA GLN A 247 14.43 6.37 14.85
C GLN A 247 13.59 6.99 15.97
N LEU A 248 12.48 6.34 16.32
CA LEU A 248 11.59 6.76 17.40
C LEU A 248 12.19 6.56 18.79
N THR A 249 12.94 5.47 19.02
CA THR A 249 13.64 5.28 20.30
C THR A 249 14.80 6.24 20.50
N SER A 250 15.42 6.69 19.42
CA SER A 250 16.45 7.74 19.48
C SER A 250 15.88 9.15 19.62
N PHE A 251 14.59 9.34 19.32
CA PHE A 251 13.94 10.64 19.40
C PHE A 251 13.61 10.97 20.87
N ARG A 252 14.36 11.92 21.46
CA ARG A 252 13.96 12.56 22.71
C ARG A 252 13.14 13.80 22.36
N PRO A 253 11.88 13.92 22.79
CA PRO A 253 11.15 15.17 22.61
C PRO A 253 11.93 16.28 23.32
N THR A 254 12.34 17.30 22.56
CA THR A 254 12.83 18.54 23.15
C THR A 254 11.64 19.20 23.84
N SER A 255 11.72 19.25 25.16
CA SER A 255 10.82 20.00 26.05
C SER A 255 10.84 21.49 25.74
#